data_AF-A0A2E7CGL2-F1
#
_entry.id   AF-A0A2E7CGL2-F1
#
_cell.length_a   1.000
_cell.length_b   1.000
_cell.length_c   1.000
_cell.angle_alpha   90.00
_cell.angle_beta   90.00
_cell.angle_gamma   90.00
#
_symmetry.space_group_name_H-M   'P 1'
#
loop_
_entity.id
_entity.type
_entity.pdbx_description
1 polymer ?
#
loop_
_entity_poly.entity_id
_entity_poly.type
_entity_poly.pdbx_seq_one_letter_code
_entity_poly.pdbx_strand_id
1 'polypeptide(L)'
;MIAFLSLLSSAHAEFNQLHAAKAESSSFLKSSWNRYNENYHPNYVLDNNPATAWVEGEDGNGEGSSIRIPISAIRQVENIRLKIRNGYQKSKNLLKANSAPKEIVVRLLNRTGTVVSSKEHTLNREQGWQEIELNIGDSTALINTVELVIKSVHEGYKYKDTCISDIEIWAKTNTAYKSDVELHKQKELMSWVTERKEEAKYFANLPSDYPFIDTQFRIKEGSITKEEILIEAEQSKKLLDSFSGSYFSRENKNKLDSLPDPLDSLPTDIWRLSDLALFEVDKEIAKKDQRMENIYDDVFEPVMEYRQSNFKKKQRSDGSVSHLMYTEYEKWCERTCSVVESSIVASYNSKGLLVGLVELSSVEDEECDGSMSRYEMWSFKYTDTQVSELTRSRHTKEECLYGGEEKEIFEQTVQQIYTPSKSQ
;
A
#
# COMPACT_ATOMS: atom_id res chain seq x y z
N MET A 1 11.15 -47.07 -36.84
CA MET A 1 11.11 -46.56 -35.46
C MET A 1 12.35 -45.70 -35.27
N ILE A 2 12.25 -44.39 -35.53
CA ILE A 2 13.35 -43.43 -35.34
C ILE A 2 12.81 -42.45 -34.31
N ALA A 3 13.41 -42.47 -33.11
CA ALA A 3 13.02 -41.65 -31.99
C ALA A 3 13.40 -40.19 -32.25
N PHE A 4 12.42 -39.30 -32.19
CA PHE A 4 12.64 -37.86 -32.03
C PHE A 4 13.05 -37.63 -30.57
N LEU A 5 14.34 -37.40 -30.35
CA LEU A 5 14.84 -36.87 -29.09
C LEU A 5 14.53 -35.37 -29.10
N SER A 6 13.48 -34.94 -28.38
CA SER A 6 13.28 -33.51 -28.13
C SER A 6 14.34 -33.06 -27.13
N LEU A 7 15.29 -32.26 -27.61
CA LEU A 7 16.11 -31.43 -26.73
C LEU A 7 15.21 -30.34 -26.14
N LEU A 8 14.64 -30.60 -24.97
CA LEU A 8 14.20 -29.55 -24.07
C LEU A 8 15.45 -28.82 -23.59
N SER A 9 15.83 -27.75 -24.29
CA SER A 9 16.74 -26.75 -23.76
C SER A 9 16.04 -26.10 -22.56
N SER A 10 16.49 -26.40 -21.34
CA SER A 10 16.13 -25.59 -20.17
C SER A 10 16.69 -24.19 -20.39
N ALA A 11 15.87 -23.26 -20.88
CA ALA A 11 16.19 -21.85 -20.79
C ALA A 11 16.38 -21.56 -19.31
N HIS A 12 17.62 -21.27 -18.89
CA HIS A 12 17.88 -20.88 -17.52
C HIS A 12 17.22 -19.52 -17.32
N ALA A 13 16.56 -19.31 -16.17
CA ALA A 13 15.97 -18.02 -15.86
C ALA A 13 17.07 -16.94 -15.91
N GLU A 14 16.86 -15.86 -16.65
CA GLU A 14 17.72 -14.67 -16.64
C GLU A 14 17.22 -13.68 -15.58
N PHE A 15 18.09 -12.77 -15.13
CA PHE A 15 17.63 -11.67 -14.26
C PHE A 15 16.78 -10.68 -15.07
N ASN A 16 15.56 -10.46 -14.61
CA ASN A 16 14.67 -9.43 -15.15
C ASN A 16 14.39 -8.36 -14.10
N GLN A 17 14.36 -7.10 -14.52
CA GLN A 17 14.00 -6.00 -13.64
C GLN A 17 12.50 -6.05 -13.33
N LEU A 18 12.15 -5.88 -12.07
CA LEU A 18 10.77 -5.71 -11.64
C LEU A 18 10.54 -4.23 -11.33
N HIS A 19 9.50 -3.66 -11.93
CA HIS A 19 9.09 -2.28 -11.71
C HIS A 19 7.92 -2.23 -10.72
N ALA A 20 7.79 -1.09 -10.07
CA ALA A 20 6.73 -0.80 -9.11
C ALA A 20 6.10 0.55 -9.46
N ALA A 21 4.78 0.64 -9.38
CA ALA A 21 4.05 1.90 -9.59
C ALA A 21 4.22 2.88 -8.42
N LYS A 22 4.52 2.35 -7.23
CA LYS A 22 4.71 3.12 -6.00
C LYS A 22 5.68 2.42 -5.05
N ALA A 23 6.19 3.17 -4.09
CA ALA A 23 6.83 2.67 -2.87
C ALA A 23 6.09 3.23 -1.65
N GLU A 24 6.14 2.48 -0.55
CA GLU A 24 5.54 2.84 0.74
C GLU A 24 6.67 2.94 1.77
N SER A 25 6.54 3.78 2.79
CA SER A 25 7.56 3.88 3.85
C SER A 25 6.91 3.94 5.22
N SER A 26 7.68 3.65 6.28
CA SER A 26 7.26 3.94 7.65
C SER A 26 6.95 5.42 7.85
N SER A 27 7.76 6.30 7.23
CA SER A 27 7.59 7.74 7.18
C SER A 27 8.50 8.37 6.12
N PHE A 28 8.27 9.65 5.82
CA PHE A 28 9.18 10.45 5.01
C PHE A 28 9.18 11.91 5.45
N LEU A 29 10.29 12.61 5.21
CA LEU A 29 10.52 13.98 5.66
C LEU A 29 9.56 14.95 4.98
N LYS A 30 8.67 15.51 5.78
CA LYS A 30 7.82 16.64 5.40
C LYS A 30 8.23 17.82 6.30
N SER A 31 8.66 18.94 5.71
CA SER A 31 9.14 20.10 6.47
C SER A 31 8.45 21.38 6.03
N SER A 32 8.52 22.43 6.85
CA SER A 32 7.98 23.77 6.52
C SER A 32 8.67 24.43 5.32
N TRP A 33 9.76 23.87 4.80
CA TRP A 33 10.36 24.25 3.52
C TRP A 33 9.92 23.35 2.36
N ASN A 34 9.40 22.16 2.67
CA ASN A 34 8.88 21.15 1.78
C ASN A 34 7.36 21.06 1.94
N ARG A 35 6.68 22.17 1.65
CA ARG A 35 5.29 22.50 2.06
C ARG A 35 4.20 21.70 1.33
N TYR A 36 4.54 20.50 0.87
CA TYR A 36 3.75 19.57 0.06
C TYR A 36 4.49 18.21 0.01
N ASN A 37 3.80 17.12 -0.34
CA ASN A 37 4.37 15.75 -0.42
C ASN A 37 5.40 15.53 -1.55
N GLU A 38 6.04 16.57 -2.08
CA GLU A 38 6.80 16.50 -3.35
C GLU A 38 8.31 16.44 -3.19
N ASN A 39 8.91 16.83 -2.07
CA ASN A 39 10.31 16.45 -1.83
C ASN A 39 10.31 15.25 -0.89
N TYR A 40 11.18 14.28 -1.16
CA TYR A 40 11.48 13.19 -0.24
C TYR A 40 10.47 12.04 -0.15
N HIS A 41 9.42 12.03 -0.99
CA HIS A 41 8.45 10.94 -1.07
C HIS A 41 9.12 9.58 -1.39
N PRO A 42 8.62 8.45 -0.86
CA PRO A 42 9.18 7.11 -1.10
C PRO A 42 9.32 6.74 -2.57
N ASN A 43 8.36 7.13 -3.42
CA ASN A 43 8.40 6.90 -4.86
C ASN A 43 9.68 7.40 -5.56
N TYR A 44 10.40 8.37 -4.96
CA TYR A 44 11.67 8.82 -5.52
C TYR A 44 12.77 7.77 -5.50
N VAL A 45 12.66 6.69 -4.72
CA VAL A 45 13.62 5.59 -4.87
C VAL A 45 13.45 4.82 -6.18
N LEU A 46 12.35 5.03 -6.91
CA LEU A 46 12.03 4.25 -8.11
C LEU A 46 12.19 5.05 -9.41
N ASP A 47 12.50 6.35 -9.35
CA ASP A 47 12.51 7.24 -10.52
C ASP A 47 13.84 7.26 -11.30
N ASN A 48 14.81 6.45 -10.87
CA ASN A 48 16.16 6.30 -11.45
C ASN A 48 16.88 7.65 -11.60
N ASN A 49 16.66 8.55 -10.66
CA ASN A 49 17.22 9.89 -10.67
C ASN A 49 17.97 10.15 -9.35
N PRO A 50 19.31 10.15 -9.35
CA PRO A 50 20.07 10.35 -8.12
C PRO A 50 19.92 11.76 -7.54
N ALA A 51 19.31 12.70 -8.28
CA ALA A 51 19.02 14.04 -7.80
C ALA A 51 17.74 14.14 -6.94
N THR A 52 16.97 13.06 -6.87
CA THR A 52 15.85 12.82 -5.96
C THR A 52 16.25 11.76 -4.93
N ALA A 53 15.47 11.65 -3.86
CA ALA A 53 15.67 10.65 -2.82
C ALA A 53 14.37 10.51 -2.02
N TRP A 54 14.15 9.33 -1.44
CA TRP A 54 13.39 9.22 -0.21
C TRP A 54 14.24 9.72 0.94
N VAL A 55 13.63 10.48 1.85
CA VAL A 55 14.24 10.87 3.12
C VAL A 55 13.26 10.47 4.19
N GLU A 56 13.70 9.71 5.19
CA GLU A 56 12.86 9.31 6.31
C GLU A 56 12.41 10.52 7.14
N GLY A 57 11.29 10.40 7.86
CA GLY A 57 10.66 11.52 8.56
C GLY A 57 10.60 11.37 10.08
N GLU A 58 11.36 10.46 10.67
CA GLU A 58 11.36 10.22 12.11
C GLU A 58 12.24 11.22 12.87
N ASP A 59 11.93 11.42 14.15
CA ASP A 59 12.84 12.13 15.05
C ASP A 59 14.09 11.26 15.28
N GLY A 60 15.27 11.71 14.84
CA GLY A 60 16.52 10.98 15.04
C GLY A 60 17.31 10.87 13.75
N ASN A 61 18.05 9.77 13.58
CA ASN A 61 18.73 9.50 12.33
C ASN A 61 17.99 8.45 11.46
N GLY A 62 16.77 8.05 11.81
CA GLY A 62 15.98 7.12 11.00
C GLY A 62 16.25 5.63 11.24
N GLU A 63 16.90 5.24 12.35
CA GLU A 63 16.99 3.82 12.72
C GLU A 63 15.59 3.22 12.97
N GLY A 64 15.32 2.06 12.37
CA GLY A 64 14.01 1.41 12.39
C GLY A 64 13.10 1.83 11.22
N SER A 65 13.39 2.94 10.54
CA SER A 65 12.63 3.36 9.36
C SER A 65 12.74 2.34 8.24
N SER A 66 11.67 2.20 7.47
CA SER A 66 11.58 1.19 6.41
C SER A 66 10.97 1.74 5.14
N ILE A 67 11.29 1.09 4.02
CA ILE A 67 10.67 1.30 2.72
C ILE A 67 10.24 -0.04 2.12
N ARG A 68 9.01 -0.11 1.63
CA ARG A 68 8.37 -1.27 1.02
C ARG A 68 8.10 -0.97 -0.45
N ILE A 69 8.52 -1.87 -1.32
CA ILE A 69 8.32 -1.77 -2.76
C ILE A 69 7.48 -2.96 -3.19
N PRO A 70 6.18 -2.76 -3.48
CA PRO A 70 5.35 -3.76 -4.12
C PRO A 70 5.93 -4.11 -5.49
N ILE A 71 6.23 -5.39 -5.73
CA ILE A 71 6.72 -5.90 -7.01
C ILE A 71 5.66 -6.78 -7.65
N SER A 72 5.79 -7.05 -8.94
CA SER A 72 5.03 -8.13 -9.58
C SER A 72 5.22 -9.43 -8.81
N ALA A 73 4.11 -10.12 -8.55
CA ALA A 73 4.12 -11.42 -7.89
C ALA A 73 4.99 -12.42 -8.67
N ILE A 74 5.90 -13.08 -7.95
CA ILE A 74 6.84 -14.08 -8.49
C ILE A 74 6.92 -15.31 -7.56
N ARG A 75 7.23 -16.47 -8.13
CA ARG A 75 7.41 -17.78 -7.48
C ARG A 75 8.64 -18.48 -8.05
N GLN A 76 9.07 -19.59 -7.44
CA GLN A 76 10.25 -20.34 -7.92
C GLN A 76 11.44 -19.39 -8.14
N VAL A 77 11.70 -18.59 -7.12
CA VAL A 77 12.65 -17.47 -7.21
C VAL A 77 14.00 -17.97 -6.78
N GLU A 78 14.93 -18.12 -7.73
CA GLU A 78 16.30 -18.55 -7.44
C GLU A 78 17.06 -17.46 -6.68
N ASN A 79 16.93 -16.21 -7.15
CA ASN A 79 17.68 -15.07 -6.62
C ASN A 79 16.92 -13.75 -6.81
N ILE A 80 17.07 -12.86 -5.83
CA ILE A 80 16.70 -11.45 -5.93
C ILE A 80 17.95 -10.59 -5.76
N ARG A 81 18.20 -9.70 -6.73
CA ARG A 81 19.26 -8.69 -6.67
C ARG A 81 18.63 -7.32 -6.48
N LEU A 82 19.02 -6.64 -5.41
CA LEU A 82 18.74 -5.21 -5.22
C LEU A 82 19.96 -4.42 -5.68
N LYS A 83 19.73 -3.32 -6.39
CA LYS A 83 20.73 -2.28 -6.60
C LYS A 83 20.27 -1.03 -5.88
N ILE A 84 21.14 -0.40 -5.08
CA ILE A 84 20.78 0.75 -4.25
C ILE A 84 21.76 1.90 -4.47
N ARG A 85 21.25 3.12 -4.70
CA ARG A 85 22.02 4.36 -4.57
C ARG A 85 21.87 4.89 -3.15
N ASN A 86 22.80 4.48 -2.29
CA ASN A 86 22.76 4.76 -0.85
C ASN A 86 23.05 6.24 -0.53
N GLY A 87 22.21 6.88 0.29
CA GLY A 87 22.31 8.30 0.63
C GLY A 87 21.75 9.26 -0.43
N TYR A 88 21.74 10.57 -0.15
CA TYR A 88 21.22 11.57 -1.10
C TYR A 88 22.26 11.94 -2.15
N GLN A 89 22.16 11.33 -3.34
CA GLN A 89 23.23 11.36 -4.32
C GLN A 89 23.24 12.59 -5.25
N LYS A 90 22.34 13.57 -5.06
CA LYS A 90 22.26 14.80 -5.88
C LYS A 90 23.60 15.54 -6.00
N SER A 91 24.42 15.48 -4.95
CA SER A 91 25.82 15.91 -5.01
C SER A 91 26.65 15.22 -3.94
N LYS A 92 27.97 15.19 -4.11
CA LYS A 92 28.91 14.70 -3.08
C LYS A 92 28.75 15.45 -1.74
N ASN A 93 28.38 16.72 -1.78
CA ASN A 93 28.15 17.52 -0.56
C ASN A 93 26.87 17.09 0.14
N LEU A 94 25.78 16.85 -0.60
CA LEU A 94 24.52 16.38 -0.02
C LEU A 94 24.61 14.95 0.51
N LEU A 95 25.37 14.07 -0.15
CA LEU A 95 25.63 12.72 0.35
C LEU A 95 26.34 12.72 1.72
N LYS A 96 27.24 13.68 1.96
CA LYS A 96 27.92 13.82 3.26
C LYS A 96 27.09 14.59 4.29
N ALA A 97 26.28 15.55 3.82
CA ALA A 97 25.51 16.44 4.69
C ALA A 97 24.36 15.70 5.39
N ASN A 98 23.72 14.78 4.68
CA ASN A 98 22.63 13.95 5.19
C ASN A 98 23.14 12.59 5.68
N SER A 99 22.35 11.94 6.51
CA SER A 99 22.61 10.56 6.91
C SER A 99 22.33 9.61 5.75
N ALA A 100 22.96 8.43 5.80
CA ALA A 100 22.74 7.36 4.83
C ALA A 100 22.69 6.01 5.56
N PRO A 101 21.87 5.04 5.10
CA PRO A 101 21.88 3.70 5.68
C PRO A 101 23.29 3.09 5.76
N LYS A 102 23.62 2.47 6.90
CA LYS A 102 24.88 1.74 7.11
C LYS A 102 24.62 0.25 7.23
N GLU A 103 23.77 -0.16 8.14
CA GLU A 103 23.31 -1.56 8.24
C GLU A 103 21.83 -1.58 7.91
N ILE A 104 21.43 -2.54 7.09
CA ILE A 104 20.04 -2.73 6.68
C ILE A 104 19.65 -4.20 6.77
N VAL A 105 18.35 -4.46 6.86
CA VAL A 105 17.75 -5.77 6.62
C VAL A 105 16.86 -5.66 5.40
N VAL A 106 17.13 -6.47 4.38
CA VAL A 106 16.23 -6.68 3.25
C VAL A 106 15.35 -7.87 3.56
N ARG A 107 14.03 -7.72 3.44
CA ARG A 107 13.03 -8.76 3.64
C ARG A 107 12.21 -8.91 2.38
N LEU A 108 11.97 -10.15 1.99
CA LEU A 108 11.08 -10.50 0.89
C LEU A 108 9.76 -10.92 1.51
N LEU A 109 8.68 -10.24 1.16
CA LEU A 109 7.36 -10.47 1.72
C LEU A 109 6.42 -11.08 0.68
N ASN A 110 5.52 -11.94 1.16
CA ASN A 110 4.36 -12.40 0.38
C ASN A 110 3.19 -11.40 0.52
N ARG A 111 2.05 -11.72 -0.11
CA ARG A 111 0.85 -10.86 -0.15
C ARG A 111 0.29 -10.51 1.23
N THR A 112 0.61 -11.30 2.24
CA THR A 112 0.14 -11.10 3.62
C THR A 112 1.12 -10.32 4.48
N GLY A 113 2.31 -10.02 3.96
CA GLY A 113 3.37 -9.34 4.71
C GLY A 113 4.26 -10.29 5.51
N THR A 114 4.12 -11.61 5.31
CA THR A 114 5.00 -12.63 5.89
C THR A 114 6.39 -12.50 5.32
N VAL A 115 7.42 -12.55 6.16
CA VAL A 115 8.81 -12.61 5.71
C VAL A 115 9.11 -14.01 5.16
N VAL A 116 9.24 -14.12 3.83
CA VAL A 116 9.63 -15.34 3.11
C VAL A 116 11.14 -15.58 3.24
N SER A 117 11.92 -14.51 3.13
CA SER A 117 13.37 -14.54 3.28
C SER A 117 13.87 -13.19 3.77
N SER A 118 15.03 -13.18 4.42
CA SER A 118 15.66 -11.93 4.85
C SER A 118 17.18 -12.02 4.81
N LYS A 119 17.82 -10.87 4.61
CA LYS A 119 19.28 -10.75 4.59
C LYS A 119 19.72 -9.41 5.20
N GLU A 120 20.65 -9.47 6.13
CA GLU A 120 21.35 -8.28 6.60
C GLU A 120 22.47 -7.89 5.64
N HIS A 121 22.72 -6.59 5.48
CA HIS A 121 23.78 -6.08 4.63
C HIS A 121 24.35 -4.77 5.18
N THR A 122 25.65 -4.57 4.97
CA THR A 122 26.32 -3.30 5.28
C THR A 122 26.56 -2.52 4.01
N LEU A 123 26.02 -1.30 3.94
CA LEU A 123 26.18 -0.37 2.84
C LEU A 123 27.28 0.65 3.13
N ASN A 124 28.02 1.01 2.08
CA ASN A 124 28.97 2.11 2.10
C ASN A 124 28.26 3.43 1.81
N ARG A 125 28.78 4.54 2.37
CA ARG A 125 28.35 5.89 1.97
C ARG A 125 29.19 6.39 0.79
N GLU A 126 28.81 5.98 -0.41
CA GLU A 126 29.47 6.36 -1.66
C GLU A 126 28.48 6.62 -2.80
N GLN A 127 28.95 7.30 -3.83
CA GLN A 127 28.16 7.58 -5.03
C GLN A 127 28.10 6.36 -5.93
N GLY A 128 26.98 6.19 -6.64
CA GLY A 128 26.75 5.06 -7.53
C GLY A 128 25.96 3.93 -6.87
N TRP A 129 25.81 2.86 -7.64
CA TRP A 129 25.06 1.67 -7.27
C TRP A 129 25.89 0.74 -6.39
N GLN A 130 25.26 0.20 -5.36
CA GLN A 130 25.73 -0.95 -4.59
C GLN A 130 24.75 -2.10 -4.78
N GLU A 131 25.25 -3.34 -4.83
CA GLU A 131 24.43 -4.51 -5.12
C GLU A 131 24.30 -5.43 -3.91
N ILE A 132 23.10 -5.96 -3.70
CA ILE A 132 22.78 -6.92 -2.66
C ILE A 132 22.07 -8.09 -3.31
N GLU A 133 22.66 -9.28 -3.23
CA GLU A 133 22.04 -10.50 -3.73
C GLU A 133 21.46 -11.32 -2.57
N LEU A 134 20.22 -11.74 -2.71
CA LEU A 134 19.52 -12.66 -1.83
C LEU A 134 19.32 -13.96 -2.60
N ASN A 135 20.12 -14.97 -2.27
CA ASN A 135 19.90 -16.34 -2.76
C ASN A 135 18.76 -16.95 -1.95
N ILE A 136 17.65 -17.29 -2.60
CA ILE A 136 16.47 -17.85 -1.95
C ILE A 136 16.40 -19.37 -2.19
N GLY A 137 17.24 -19.89 -3.10
CA GLY A 137 17.20 -21.28 -3.53
C GLY A 137 15.97 -21.54 -4.40
N ASP A 138 15.60 -22.80 -4.61
CA ASP A 138 14.40 -23.16 -5.38
C ASP A 138 13.13 -23.02 -4.53
N SER A 139 12.88 -21.82 -4.01
CA SER A 139 11.71 -21.52 -3.19
C SER A 139 10.47 -21.34 -4.07
N THR A 140 9.43 -22.14 -3.82
CA THR A 140 8.12 -22.02 -4.48
C THR A 140 7.24 -20.93 -3.87
N ALA A 141 7.70 -20.27 -2.80
CA ALA A 141 6.95 -19.25 -2.10
C ALA A 141 6.65 -18.04 -2.99
N LEU A 142 5.47 -17.46 -2.81
CA LEU A 142 5.08 -16.21 -3.45
C LEU A 142 5.82 -15.04 -2.82
N ILE A 143 6.41 -14.19 -3.65
CA ILE A 143 6.98 -12.91 -3.22
C ILE A 143 6.32 -11.82 -4.06
N ASN A 144 5.82 -10.77 -3.41
CA ASN A 144 5.21 -9.62 -4.07
C ASN A 144 5.64 -8.28 -3.46
N THR A 145 6.52 -8.28 -2.47
CA THR A 145 7.01 -7.05 -1.86
C THR A 145 8.45 -7.23 -1.40
N VAL A 146 9.27 -6.20 -1.60
CA VAL A 146 10.60 -6.08 -1.01
C VAL A 146 10.55 -4.98 0.04
N GLU A 147 10.88 -5.31 1.29
CA GLU A 147 11.01 -4.36 2.40
C GLU A 147 12.50 -4.17 2.73
N LEU A 148 12.95 -2.93 2.84
CA LEU A 148 14.25 -2.57 3.37
C LEU A 148 14.05 -1.84 4.70
N VAL A 149 14.69 -2.34 5.76
CA VAL A 149 14.64 -1.76 7.11
C VAL A 149 16.01 -1.24 7.50
N ILE A 150 16.09 0.02 7.95
CA ILE A 150 17.33 0.66 8.40
C ILE A 150 17.64 0.19 9.83
N LYS A 151 18.84 -0.34 10.05
CA LYS A 151 19.31 -0.80 11.37
C LYS A 151 20.26 0.17 12.04
N SER A 152 21.14 0.79 11.24
CA SER A 152 22.05 1.84 11.69
C SER A 152 22.43 2.72 10.50
N VAL A 153 23.02 3.89 10.77
CA VAL A 153 23.32 4.89 9.74
C VAL A 153 24.78 5.36 9.77
N HIS A 154 25.22 5.89 8.63
CA HIS A 154 26.34 6.82 8.56
C HIS A 154 25.81 8.22 8.83
N GLU A 155 26.14 8.78 9.99
CA GLU A 155 25.66 10.11 10.37
C GLU A 155 26.09 11.19 9.36
N GLY A 156 25.13 12.03 8.96
CA GLY A 156 25.37 13.25 8.21
C GLY A 156 26.08 14.30 9.06
N TYR A 157 26.94 15.13 8.46
CA TYR A 157 27.60 16.20 9.22
C TYR A 157 26.69 17.39 9.54
N LYS A 158 25.52 17.50 8.89
CA LYS A 158 24.63 18.65 9.00
C LYS A 158 23.20 18.26 9.34
N TYR A 159 22.67 17.28 8.63
CA TYR A 159 21.29 16.83 8.71
C TYR A 159 21.28 15.40 9.23
N LYS A 160 20.34 15.10 10.13
CA LYS A 160 20.19 13.76 10.68
C LYS A 160 19.38 12.85 9.78
N ASP A 161 18.62 13.45 8.86
CA ASP A 161 17.67 12.78 7.99
C ASP A 161 18.38 11.75 7.10
N THR A 162 17.91 10.51 7.14
CA THR A 162 18.50 9.40 6.38
C THR A 162 17.89 9.29 4.99
N CYS A 163 18.75 9.25 3.96
CA CYS A 163 18.30 9.29 2.57
C CYS A 163 18.63 8.00 1.80
N ILE A 164 17.76 7.66 0.85
CA ILE A 164 18.03 6.68 -0.21
C ILE A 164 17.63 7.30 -1.54
N SER A 165 18.58 7.40 -2.49
CA SER A 165 18.30 8.01 -3.79
C SER A 165 17.53 7.09 -4.72
N ASP A 166 17.95 5.83 -4.85
CA ASP A 166 17.32 4.91 -5.80
C ASP A 166 17.45 3.45 -5.34
N ILE A 167 16.49 2.61 -5.75
CA ILE A 167 16.44 1.17 -5.60
C ILE A 167 15.94 0.55 -6.93
N GLU A 168 16.69 -0.41 -7.47
CA GLU A 168 16.21 -1.32 -8.52
C GLU A 168 16.10 -2.74 -7.95
N ILE A 169 15.07 -3.47 -8.36
CA ILE A 169 14.86 -4.86 -7.98
C ILE A 169 14.92 -5.71 -9.24
N TRP A 170 15.75 -6.75 -9.20
CA TRP A 170 15.94 -7.70 -10.28
C TRP A 170 15.71 -9.10 -9.75
N ALA A 171 14.99 -9.93 -10.49
CA ALA A 171 14.65 -11.28 -10.08
C ALA A 171 15.10 -12.30 -11.13
N LYS A 172 15.69 -13.39 -10.65
CA LYS A 172 15.91 -14.62 -11.41
C LYS A 172 14.88 -15.64 -10.92
N THR A 173 13.88 -15.93 -11.75
CA THR A 173 12.69 -16.70 -11.38
C THR A 173 12.14 -17.44 -12.60
N ASN A 174 11.45 -18.57 -12.37
CA ASN A 174 10.70 -19.27 -13.42
C ASN A 174 9.32 -18.67 -13.70
N THR A 175 8.85 -17.72 -12.88
CA THR A 175 7.65 -16.96 -13.23
C THR A 175 7.89 -16.21 -14.54
N ALA A 176 6.99 -16.42 -15.52
CA ALA A 176 7.10 -15.79 -16.82
C ALA A 176 7.20 -14.27 -16.69
N TYR A 177 8.26 -13.70 -17.25
CA TYR A 177 8.44 -12.26 -17.28
C TYR A 177 7.43 -11.62 -18.25
N LYS A 178 6.72 -10.60 -17.78
CA LYS A 178 5.72 -9.84 -18.54
C LYS A 178 6.17 -8.39 -18.66
N SER A 179 6.96 -8.10 -19.70
CA SER A 179 7.60 -6.78 -19.87
C SER A 179 6.61 -5.63 -19.99
N ASP A 180 5.46 -5.88 -20.59
CA ASP A 180 4.31 -4.98 -20.71
C ASP A 180 3.76 -4.55 -19.34
N VAL A 181 3.58 -5.49 -18.41
CA VAL A 181 3.14 -5.20 -17.03
C VAL A 181 4.17 -4.32 -16.32
N GLU A 182 5.46 -4.66 -16.42
CA GLU A 182 6.52 -3.88 -15.79
C GLU A 182 6.63 -2.46 -16.40
N LEU A 183 6.48 -2.33 -17.72
CA LEU A 183 6.44 -1.05 -18.40
C LEU A 183 5.22 -0.20 -18.00
N HIS A 184 4.06 -0.82 -17.77
CA HIS A 184 2.88 -0.12 -17.28
C HIS A 184 3.11 0.47 -15.89
N LYS A 185 3.63 -0.34 -14.95
CA LYS A 185 3.98 0.10 -13.58
C LYS A 185 4.99 1.24 -13.61
N GLN A 186 6.01 1.12 -14.46
CA GLN A 186 6.98 2.19 -14.65
C GLN A 186 6.33 3.47 -15.20
N LYS A 187 5.43 3.36 -16.17
CA LYS A 187 4.72 4.51 -16.74
C LYS A 187 3.82 5.20 -15.72
N GLU A 188 3.11 4.45 -14.89
CA GLU A 188 2.26 4.98 -13.82
C GLU A 188 3.10 5.78 -12.81
N LEU A 189 4.20 5.19 -12.31
CA LEU A 189 5.15 5.88 -11.45
C LEU A 189 5.66 7.18 -12.09
N MET A 190 6.05 7.13 -13.36
CA MET A 190 6.59 8.31 -14.05
C MET A 190 5.53 9.39 -14.30
N SER A 191 4.25 9.01 -14.46
CA SER A 191 3.13 9.98 -14.49
C SER A 191 3.03 10.70 -13.15
N TRP A 192 3.01 9.94 -12.05
CA TRP A 192 3.00 10.50 -10.69
C TRP A 192 4.20 11.43 -10.45
N VAL A 193 5.41 11.02 -10.84
CA VAL A 193 6.63 11.84 -10.72
C VAL A 193 6.51 13.14 -11.53
N THR A 194 5.90 13.07 -12.72
CA THR A 194 5.71 14.24 -13.60
C THR A 194 4.73 15.22 -12.99
N GLU A 195 3.57 14.75 -12.53
CA GLU A 195 2.54 15.57 -11.86
C GLU A 195 3.12 16.30 -10.64
N ARG A 196 3.87 15.59 -9.79
CA ARG A 196 4.53 16.20 -8.62
C ARG A 196 5.58 17.24 -9.02
N LYS A 197 6.34 17.01 -10.10
CA LYS A 197 7.30 18.00 -10.61
C LYS A 197 6.61 19.24 -11.18
N GLU A 198 5.39 19.12 -11.67
CA GLU A 198 4.59 20.26 -12.15
C GLU A 198 4.00 21.05 -10.99
N GLU A 199 3.45 20.36 -9.98
CA GLU A 199 3.01 20.99 -8.73
C GLU A 199 4.17 21.72 -8.04
N ALA A 200 5.36 21.13 -8.01
CA ALA A 200 6.56 21.77 -7.47
C ALA A 200 6.86 23.10 -8.11
N LYS A 201 6.71 23.19 -9.44
CA LYS A 201 6.90 24.44 -10.16
C LYS A 201 5.81 25.44 -9.81
N TYR A 202 4.57 25.00 -9.63
CA TYR A 202 3.48 25.85 -9.20
C TYR A 202 3.77 26.46 -7.82
N PHE A 203 4.05 25.62 -6.81
CA PHE A 203 4.27 26.09 -5.45
C PHE A 203 5.58 26.86 -5.27
N ALA A 204 6.65 26.54 -6.02
CA ALA A 204 7.89 27.32 -5.99
C ALA A 204 7.71 28.79 -6.44
N ASN A 205 6.62 29.10 -7.14
CA ASN A 205 6.27 30.45 -7.56
C ASN A 205 5.35 31.18 -6.55
N LEU A 206 4.92 30.51 -5.47
CA LEU A 206 4.07 31.13 -4.45
C LEU A 206 4.90 31.89 -3.41
N PRO A 207 4.31 32.90 -2.74
CA PRO A 207 4.96 33.62 -1.65
C PRO A 207 5.37 32.69 -0.49
N SER A 208 6.45 33.05 0.21
CA SER A 208 6.93 32.31 1.38
C SER A 208 5.96 32.31 2.57
N ASP A 209 4.90 33.10 2.53
CA ASP A 209 3.82 33.21 3.52
C ASP A 209 2.49 32.64 2.99
N TYR A 210 2.48 31.98 1.82
CA TYR A 210 1.30 31.28 1.31
C TYR A 210 0.79 30.28 2.37
N PRO A 211 -0.52 30.28 2.71
CA PRO A 211 -1.04 29.47 3.79
C PRO A 211 -1.07 27.99 3.40
N PHE A 212 -0.38 27.14 4.16
CA PHE A 212 -0.48 25.69 4.07
C PHE A 212 -1.23 25.17 5.30
N ILE A 213 -2.26 24.38 5.08
CA ILE A 213 -2.92 23.63 6.16
C ILE A 213 -2.23 22.27 6.17
N ASP A 214 -1.37 22.04 7.17
CA ASP A 214 -0.82 20.72 7.43
C ASP A 214 -1.92 19.85 8.03
N THR A 215 -2.32 18.81 7.30
CA THR A 215 -3.36 17.87 7.69
C THR A 215 -2.77 16.53 8.16
N GLN A 216 -1.47 16.50 8.46
CA GLN A 216 -0.75 15.28 8.78
C GLN A 216 -1.17 14.64 10.09
N PHE A 217 -1.09 13.31 10.09
CA PHE A 217 -1.14 12.51 11.29
C PHE A 217 0.23 11.89 11.56
N ARG A 218 0.64 11.86 12.83
CA ARG A 218 1.79 11.10 13.32
C ARG A 218 1.33 9.70 13.72
N ILE A 219 2.07 8.69 13.27
CA ILE A 219 1.80 7.28 13.58
C ILE A 219 2.48 6.91 14.90
N LYS A 220 1.77 6.16 15.73
CA LYS A 220 2.31 5.48 16.92
C LYS A 220 1.86 4.03 16.89
N GLU A 221 2.78 3.10 17.08
CA GLU A 221 2.42 1.69 17.23
C GLU A 221 1.71 1.46 18.56
N GLY A 222 0.59 0.73 18.49
CA GLY A 222 -0.15 0.23 19.65
C GLY A 222 0.01 -1.28 19.79
N SER A 223 -0.40 -1.84 20.93
CA SER A 223 -0.49 -3.28 21.15
C SER A 223 -1.96 -3.67 21.31
N ILE A 224 -2.41 -4.58 20.46
CA ILE A 224 -3.75 -5.19 20.53
C ILE A 224 -3.60 -6.71 20.48
N THR A 225 -4.41 -7.42 21.25
CA THR A 225 -4.41 -8.89 21.27
C THR A 225 -5.21 -9.46 20.11
N LYS A 226 -4.93 -10.72 19.76
CA LYS A 226 -5.72 -11.46 18.76
C LYS A 226 -7.18 -11.58 19.22
N GLU A 227 -7.39 -11.87 20.50
CA GLU A 227 -8.70 -12.04 21.10
C GLU A 227 -9.55 -10.76 21.00
N GLU A 228 -8.96 -9.58 21.25
CA GLU A 228 -9.66 -8.31 21.12
C GLU A 228 -10.14 -8.08 19.69
N ILE A 229 -9.29 -8.30 18.68
CA ILE A 229 -9.71 -8.12 17.28
C ILE A 229 -10.79 -9.14 16.89
N LEU A 230 -10.68 -10.40 17.33
CA LEU A 230 -11.68 -11.42 17.02
C LEU A 230 -13.04 -11.10 17.63
N ILE A 231 -13.08 -10.53 18.84
CA ILE A 231 -14.31 -10.07 19.48
C ILE A 231 -14.93 -8.93 18.65
N GLU A 232 -14.13 -7.95 18.23
CA GLU A 232 -14.62 -6.84 17.40
C GLU A 232 -15.10 -7.32 16.02
N ALA A 233 -14.41 -8.30 15.44
CA ALA A 233 -14.79 -8.96 14.19
C ALA A 233 -16.13 -9.66 14.30
N GLU A 234 -16.35 -10.43 15.37
CA GLU A 234 -17.63 -11.11 15.60
C GLU A 234 -18.78 -10.10 15.79
N GLN A 235 -18.54 -9.00 16.51
CA GLN A 235 -19.53 -7.94 16.69
C GLN A 235 -19.86 -7.25 15.37
N SER A 236 -18.85 -6.99 14.55
CA SER A 236 -19.02 -6.34 13.25
C SER A 236 -19.73 -7.25 12.25
N LYS A 237 -19.44 -8.56 12.28
CA LYS A 237 -20.17 -9.55 11.48
C LYS A 237 -21.64 -9.60 11.89
N LYS A 238 -21.94 -9.64 13.19
CA LYS A 238 -23.33 -9.54 13.68
C LYS A 238 -24.01 -8.24 13.23
N LEU A 239 -23.29 -7.12 13.22
CA LEU A 239 -23.81 -5.85 12.72
C LEU A 239 -24.10 -5.94 11.21
N LEU A 240 -23.19 -6.50 10.43
CA LEU A 240 -23.35 -6.71 8.99
C LEU A 240 -24.56 -7.59 8.67
N ASP A 241 -24.67 -8.75 9.32
CA ASP A 241 -25.77 -9.71 9.16
C ASP A 241 -27.13 -9.09 9.54
N SER A 242 -27.12 -8.06 10.38
CA SER A 242 -28.33 -7.37 10.82
C SER A 242 -28.79 -6.24 9.90
N PHE A 243 -28.11 -5.99 8.76
CA PHE A 243 -28.62 -5.11 7.71
C PHE A 243 -29.63 -5.86 6.83
N SER A 244 -30.85 -5.34 6.77
CA SER A 244 -31.93 -5.86 5.94
C SER A 244 -32.74 -4.71 5.34
N GLY A 245 -33.50 -4.98 4.29
CA GLY A 245 -34.40 -4.00 3.67
C GLY A 245 -33.84 -3.37 2.40
N SER A 246 -34.35 -2.19 2.09
CA SER A 246 -34.13 -1.51 0.80
C SER A 246 -32.69 -1.07 0.58
N TYR A 247 -32.32 -0.99 -0.70
CA TYR A 247 -31.08 -0.40 -1.15
C TYR A 247 -31.24 1.10 -1.37
N PHE A 248 -30.15 1.83 -1.22
CA PHE A 248 -30.08 3.27 -1.41
C PHE A 248 -28.92 3.62 -2.34
N SER A 249 -29.22 4.30 -3.44
CA SER A 249 -28.18 5.00 -4.19
C SER A 249 -27.77 6.26 -3.45
N ARG A 250 -26.61 6.81 -3.79
CA ARG A 250 -26.06 8.03 -3.19
C ARG A 250 -25.71 9.07 -4.25
N GLU A 251 -25.89 10.33 -3.88
CA GLU A 251 -25.32 11.48 -4.58
C GLU A 251 -24.54 12.34 -3.59
N ASN A 252 -23.30 12.72 -3.95
CA ASN A 252 -22.47 13.60 -3.15
C ASN A 252 -22.78 15.05 -3.48
N LYS A 253 -23.27 15.80 -2.49
CA LYS A 253 -23.49 17.24 -2.58
C LYS A 253 -22.18 18.01 -2.65
N ASN A 254 -21.19 17.56 -1.88
CA ASN A 254 -19.84 18.11 -1.83
C ASN A 254 -18.88 16.95 -2.09
N LYS A 255 -18.18 16.96 -3.23
CA LYS A 255 -17.12 15.99 -3.49
C LYS A 255 -15.86 16.44 -2.78
N LEU A 256 -15.31 15.57 -1.93
CA LEU A 256 -13.95 15.67 -1.46
C LEU A 256 -13.04 15.04 -2.50
N ASP A 257 -12.15 15.84 -3.08
CA ASP A 257 -11.20 15.38 -4.11
C ASP A 257 -10.17 14.41 -3.51
N SER A 258 -9.75 14.65 -2.27
CA SER A 258 -8.86 13.77 -1.52
C SER A 258 -9.04 13.94 -0.01
N LEU A 259 -8.66 12.91 0.73
CA LEU A 259 -8.48 12.97 2.18
C LEU A 259 -6.98 13.09 2.48
N PRO A 260 -6.60 13.64 3.64
CA PRO A 260 -5.19 13.75 4.00
C PRO A 260 -4.61 12.39 4.36
N ASP A 261 -3.35 12.13 4.02
CA ASP A 261 -2.57 10.97 4.49
C ASP A 261 -2.69 10.81 6.02
N PRO A 262 -3.08 9.63 6.56
CA PRO A 262 -3.24 8.31 5.91
C PRO A 262 -4.68 7.96 5.46
N LEU A 263 -5.59 8.93 5.52
CA LEU A 263 -7.01 8.75 5.20
C LEU A 263 -7.28 8.72 3.70
N ASP A 264 -6.30 9.01 2.86
CA ASP A 264 -6.38 9.01 1.39
C ASP A 264 -6.77 7.64 0.82
N SER A 265 -6.43 6.57 1.54
CA SER A 265 -6.87 5.20 1.23
C SER A 265 -8.36 4.93 1.53
N LEU A 266 -9.03 5.82 2.26
CA LEU A 266 -10.45 5.65 2.63
C LEU A 266 -11.39 6.27 1.58
N PRO A 267 -12.61 5.73 1.43
CA PRO A 267 -13.59 6.29 0.51
C PRO A 267 -13.99 7.71 0.92
N THR A 268 -13.73 8.69 0.05
CA THR A 268 -14.00 10.11 0.35
C THR A 268 -15.50 10.43 0.43
N ASP A 269 -16.33 9.57 -0.17
CA ASP A 269 -17.77 9.76 -0.33
C ASP A 269 -18.59 9.38 0.91
N ILE A 270 -18.07 8.58 1.83
CA ILE A 270 -18.77 8.20 3.08
C ILE A 270 -18.33 9.04 4.27
N TRP A 271 -17.45 10.02 4.08
CA TRP A 271 -16.78 10.74 5.17
C TRP A 271 -17.75 11.54 6.07
N ARG A 272 -18.78 12.16 5.48
CA ARG A 272 -19.76 12.98 6.19
C ARG A 272 -21.17 12.72 5.67
N LEU A 273 -22.08 12.32 6.56
CA LEU A 273 -23.48 12.06 6.18
C LEU A 273 -24.19 13.31 5.63
N SER A 274 -23.82 14.52 6.08
CA SER A 274 -24.41 15.76 5.58
C SER A 274 -24.20 15.98 4.08
N ASP A 275 -23.08 15.45 3.57
CA ASP A 275 -22.68 15.58 2.17
C ASP A 275 -23.37 14.53 1.28
N LEU A 276 -24.05 13.55 1.87
CA LEU A 276 -24.77 12.50 1.16
C LEU A 276 -26.26 12.84 1.00
N ALA A 277 -26.77 12.61 -0.20
CA ALA A 277 -28.20 12.41 -0.46
C ALA A 277 -28.43 10.94 -0.79
N LEU A 278 -29.36 10.29 -0.08
CA LEU A 278 -29.66 8.87 -0.25
C LEU A 278 -31.05 8.70 -0.86
N PHE A 279 -31.14 7.94 -1.95
CA PHE A 279 -32.39 7.69 -2.68
C PHE A 279 -32.66 6.19 -2.68
N GLU A 280 -33.86 5.80 -2.24
CA GLU A 280 -34.24 4.38 -2.24
C GLU A 280 -34.30 3.84 -3.68
N VAL A 281 -33.76 2.64 -3.88
CA VAL A 281 -33.69 1.96 -5.18
C VAL A 281 -33.97 0.47 -5.01
N ASP A 282 -34.53 -0.15 -6.05
CA ASP A 282 -34.83 -1.59 -6.04
C ASP A 282 -33.63 -2.47 -6.44
N LYS A 283 -32.51 -1.85 -6.83
CA LYS A 283 -31.33 -2.56 -7.34
C LYS A 283 -30.25 -2.64 -6.28
N GLU A 284 -29.61 -3.79 -6.19
CA GLU A 284 -28.45 -3.99 -5.33
C GLU A 284 -27.19 -3.37 -5.89
N ILE A 285 -26.95 -3.38 -7.20
CA ILE A 285 -25.67 -2.92 -7.77
C ILE A 285 -25.72 -1.42 -8.09
N ALA A 286 -24.76 -0.65 -7.56
CA ALA A 286 -24.60 0.79 -7.79
C ALA A 286 -23.64 1.09 -8.94
N LYS A 287 -22.47 0.43 -8.93
CA LYS A 287 -21.44 0.59 -9.96
C LYS A 287 -21.05 -0.77 -10.49
N LYS A 288 -20.85 -0.81 -11.80
CA LYS A 288 -20.27 -1.94 -12.51
C LYS A 288 -19.31 -1.35 -13.53
N ASP A 289 -18.03 -1.43 -13.25
CA ASP A 289 -16.99 -1.13 -14.21
C ASP A 289 -16.40 -2.47 -14.71
N GLN A 290 -16.61 -2.75 -15.99
CA GLN A 290 -16.00 -3.90 -16.64
C GLN A 290 -14.89 -3.35 -17.52
N ARG A 291 -13.66 -3.28 -17.02
CA ARG A 291 -12.52 -3.17 -17.92
C ARG A 291 -12.19 -4.57 -18.42
N MET A 292 -12.65 -4.84 -19.64
CA MET A 292 -12.36 -6.07 -20.38
C MET A 292 -11.27 -5.82 -21.42
N GLU A 293 -10.36 -6.78 -21.49
CA GLU A 293 -9.23 -6.93 -22.42
C GLU A 293 -9.66 -6.96 -23.90
N ASN A 294 -8.81 -6.40 -24.77
CA ASN A 294 -8.02 -7.11 -25.79
C ASN A 294 -7.55 -6.05 -26.82
N ILE A 295 -6.25 -5.78 -26.95
CA ILE A 295 -5.78 -4.90 -28.03
C ILE A 295 -4.88 -5.64 -29.03
N TYR A 296 -4.16 -6.70 -28.66
CA TYR A 296 -3.35 -7.48 -29.62
C TYR A 296 -3.17 -8.94 -29.20
N ASP A 297 -3.02 -9.84 -30.19
CA ASP A 297 -2.99 -11.31 -30.11
C ASP A 297 -2.06 -11.99 -29.08
N ASP A 298 -1.34 -11.27 -28.21
CA ASP A 298 -0.47 -11.85 -27.17
C ASP A 298 -0.29 -10.96 -25.91
N VAL A 299 -1.17 -9.97 -25.67
CA VAL A 299 -1.07 -9.01 -24.53
C VAL A 299 -2.32 -9.07 -23.66
N PHE A 300 -2.18 -9.56 -22.42
CA PHE A 300 -3.22 -9.50 -21.39
C PHE A 300 -3.02 -8.21 -20.57
N GLU A 301 -3.84 -7.18 -20.79
CA GLU A 301 -3.99 -6.09 -19.80
C GLU A 301 -4.77 -6.64 -18.59
N PRO A 302 -4.57 -6.13 -17.37
CA PRO A 302 -5.31 -6.66 -16.23
C PRO A 302 -6.82 -6.57 -16.44
N VAL A 303 -7.52 -7.72 -16.52
CA VAL A 303 -8.98 -7.71 -16.37
C VAL A 303 -9.26 -7.18 -14.97
N MET A 304 -9.77 -5.95 -14.92
CA MET A 304 -10.29 -5.34 -13.70
C MET A 304 -11.80 -5.32 -13.82
N GLU A 305 -12.46 -6.27 -13.16
CA GLU A 305 -13.89 -6.16 -12.91
C GLU A 305 -14.09 -5.58 -11.52
N TYR A 306 -14.68 -4.39 -11.46
CA TYR A 306 -15.08 -3.75 -10.22
C TYR A 306 -16.59 -3.64 -10.15
N ARG A 307 -17.18 -4.10 -9.06
CA ARG A 307 -18.60 -3.93 -8.75
C ARG A 307 -18.74 -3.37 -7.34
N GLN A 308 -19.66 -2.43 -7.17
CA GLN A 308 -20.02 -1.88 -5.87
C GLN A 308 -21.52 -1.96 -5.69
N SER A 309 -21.98 -2.42 -4.53
CA SER A 309 -23.41 -2.40 -4.20
C SER A 309 -23.89 -0.98 -3.89
N ASN A 310 -25.19 -0.77 -4.00
CA ASN A 310 -25.91 0.31 -3.34
C ASN A 310 -25.86 0.09 -1.83
N PHE A 311 -26.19 1.14 -1.10
CA PHE A 311 -26.06 1.20 0.34
C PHE A 311 -27.27 0.57 1.02
N LYS A 312 -27.05 -0.21 2.07
CA LYS A 312 -28.04 -0.42 3.11
C LYS A 312 -27.78 0.56 4.24
N LYS A 313 -28.83 1.00 4.94
CA LYS A 313 -28.69 1.94 6.05
C LYS A 313 -29.41 1.45 7.30
N LYS A 314 -28.88 1.82 8.46
CA LYS A 314 -29.57 1.72 9.75
C LYS A 314 -29.83 3.09 10.31
N GLN A 315 -30.99 3.27 10.92
CA GLN A 315 -31.39 4.53 11.53
C GLN A 315 -31.49 4.41 13.05
N ARG A 316 -31.27 5.52 13.75
CA ARG A 316 -31.59 5.67 15.16
C ARG A 316 -33.09 5.89 15.34
N SER A 317 -33.54 5.89 16.59
CA SER A 317 -34.93 6.18 16.95
C SER A 317 -35.41 7.57 16.51
N ASP A 318 -34.50 8.53 16.36
CA ASP A 318 -34.79 9.88 15.86
C ASP A 318 -34.81 9.98 14.32
N GLY A 319 -34.64 8.86 13.60
CA GLY A 319 -34.61 8.80 12.15
C GLY A 319 -33.26 9.15 11.51
N SER A 320 -32.28 9.62 12.29
CA SER A 320 -30.94 9.90 11.77
C SER A 320 -30.22 8.60 11.37
N VAL A 321 -29.41 8.64 10.30
CA VAL A 321 -28.62 7.50 9.87
C VAL A 321 -27.50 7.24 10.90
N SER A 322 -27.42 6.00 11.37
CA SER A 322 -26.38 5.53 12.29
C SER A 322 -25.27 4.77 11.58
N HIS A 323 -25.65 3.96 10.58
CA HIS A 323 -24.70 3.14 9.84
C HIS A 323 -25.08 3.07 8.37
N LEU A 324 -24.06 2.95 7.53
CA LEU A 324 -24.16 2.64 6.11
C LEU A 324 -23.35 1.38 5.84
N MET A 325 -23.87 0.49 5.00
CA MET A 325 -23.20 -0.75 4.59
C MET A 325 -23.27 -0.90 3.08
N TYR A 326 -22.17 -1.35 2.49
CA TYR A 326 -22.08 -1.70 1.08
C TYR A 326 -21.03 -2.80 0.87
N THR A 327 -21.09 -3.46 -0.27
CA THR A 327 -20.10 -4.45 -0.68
C THR A 327 -19.35 -3.98 -1.92
N GLU A 328 -18.08 -4.34 -1.99
CA GLU A 328 -17.21 -4.17 -3.13
C GLU A 328 -16.71 -5.53 -3.57
N TYR A 329 -16.67 -5.70 -4.89
CA TYR A 329 -16.11 -6.87 -5.54
C TYR A 329 -15.09 -6.36 -6.53
N GLU A 330 -13.87 -6.84 -6.42
CA GLU A 330 -12.78 -6.53 -7.32
C GLU A 330 -12.15 -7.83 -7.80
N LYS A 331 -12.16 -8.06 -9.11
CA LYS A 331 -11.37 -9.11 -9.74
C LYS A 331 -10.25 -8.45 -10.50
N TRP A 332 -9.03 -8.82 -10.19
CA TRP A 332 -7.83 -8.35 -10.85
C TRP A 332 -7.00 -9.52 -11.35
N CYS A 333 -6.70 -9.53 -12.65
CA CYS A 333 -5.93 -10.59 -13.29
C CYS A 333 -4.69 -10.01 -13.98
N GLU A 334 -3.56 -9.88 -13.27
CA GLU A 334 -2.27 -9.55 -13.92
C GLU A 334 -1.59 -10.82 -14.44
N ARG A 335 -0.80 -11.49 -13.58
CA ARG A 335 -0.19 -12.80 -13.88
C ARG A 335 -1.00 -13.97 -13.32
N THR A 336 -1.89 -13.64 -12.39
CA THR A 336 -2.74 -14.53 -11.60
C THR A 336 -4.03 -13.77 -11.38
N CYS A 337 -5.18 -14.47 -11.34
CA CYS A 337 -6.41 -13.82 -10.96
C CYS A 337 -6.56 -13.85 -9.44
N SER A 338 -6.95 -12.71 -8.90
CA SER A 338 -7.38 -12.59 -7.51
C SER A 338 -8.73 -11.92 -7.48
N VAL A 339 -9.60 -12.45 -6.64
CA VAL A 339 -10.93 -11.93 -6.39
C VAL A 339 -10.95 -11.47 -4.94
N VAL A 340 -11.27 -10.20 -4.75
CA VAL A 340 -11.48 -9.58 -3.44
C VAL A 340 -12.96 -9.24 -3.33
N GLU A 341 -13.61 -9.77 -2.31
CA GLU A 341 -14.93 -9.31 -1.89
C GLU A 341 -14.78 -8.64 -0.52
N SER A 342 -15.08 -7.35 -0.46
CA SER A 342 -15.04 -6.55 0.77
C SER A 342 -16.45 -6.14 1.16
N SER A 343 -16.81 -6.36 2.41
CA SER A 343 -18.00 -5.76 3.02
C SER A 343 -17.60 -4.64 3.96
N ILE A 344 -18.15 -3.45 3.74
CA ILE A 344 -17.77 -2.24 4.44
C ILE A 344 -18.95 -1.71 5.25
N VAL A 345 -18.72 -1.39 6.52
CA VAL A 345 -19.69 -0.75 7.42
C VAL A 345 -19.12 0.56 7.95
N ALA A 346 -19.76 1.66 7.57
CA ALA A 346 -19.47 3.00 8.07
C ALA A 346 -20.43 3.35 9.22
N SER A 347 -19.86 3.77 10.35
CA SER A 347 -20.58 4.12 11.58
C SER A 347 -20.49 5.61 11.84
N TYR A 348 -21.61 6.24 12.19
CA TYR A 348 -21.68 7.69 12.38
C TYR A 348 -22.09 8.04 13.81
N ASN A 349 -21.72 9.23 14.28
CA ASN A 349 -22.30 9.82 15.50
C ASN A 349 -23.60 10.58 15.20
N SER A 350 -24.23 11.15 16.24
CA SER A 350 -25.46 11.95 16.10
C SER A 350 -25.29 13.24 15.29
N LYS A 351 -24.06 13.73 15.12
CA LYS A 351 -23.74 14.88 14.25
C LYS A 351 -23.47 14.46 12.80
N GLY A 352 -23.52 13.17 12.49
CA GLY A 352 -23.26 12.64 11.15
C GLY A 352 -21.78 12.57 10.76
N LEU A 353 -20.86 12.67 11.72
CA LEU A 353 -19.42 12.44 11.50
C LEU A 353 -19.12 10.94 11.57
N LEU A 354 -18.26 10.45 10.67
CA LEU A 354 -17.79 9.06 10.63
C LEU A 354 -16.97 8.76 11.90
N VAL A 355 -17.44 7.87 12.77
CA VAL A 355 -16.74 7.51 14.01
C VAL A 355 -16.13 6.11 13.97
N GLY A 356 -16.51 5.30 12.98
CA GLY A 356 -15.83 4.04 12.72
C GLY A 356 -16.07 3.54 11.30
N LEU A 357 -15.11 2.77 10.80
CA LEU A 357 -15.21 2.05 9.54
C LEU A 357 -14.71 0.63 9.77
N VAL A 358 -15.48 -0.35 9.35
CA VAL A 358 -15.08 -1.76 9.40
C VAL A 358 -15.10 -2.32 7.99
N GLU A 359 -14.03 -3.01 7.62
CA GLU A 359 -13.91 -3.75 6.37
C GLU A 359 -13.61 -5.21 6.68
N LEU A 360 -14.45 -6.08 6.14
CA LEU A 360 -14.23 -7.53 6.13
C LEU A 360 -14.03 -7.96 4.68
N SER A 361 -12.83 -8.42 4.36
CA SER A 361 -12.48 -8.87 3.02
C SER A 361 -12.19 -10.37 2.99
N SER A 362 -12.72 -11.06 1.98
CA SER A 362 -12.26 -12.37 1.56
C SER A 362 -11.52 -12.23 0.24
N VAL A 363 -10.36 -12.88 0.15
CA VAL A 363 -9.54 -12.91 -1.05
C VAL A 363 -9.36 -14.36 -1.48
N GLU A 364 -9.84 -14.64 -2.68
CA GLU A 364 -9.57 -15.88 -3.41
C GLU A 364 -8.47 -15.58 -4.43
N ASP A 365 -7.42 -16.38 -4.44
CA ASP A 365 -6.27 -16.19 -5.33
C ASP A 365 -5.99 -17.50 -6.06
N GLU A 366 -6.07 -17.52 -7.39
CA GLU A 366 -5.96 -18.76 -8.17
C GLU A 366 -4.64 -19.54 -7.94
N GLU A 367 -3.59 -18.89 -7.41
CA GLU A 367 -2.33 -19.57 -7.10
C GLU A 367 -2.22 -20.15 -5.68
N CYS A 368 -3.12 -19.75 -4.78
CA CYS A 368 -3.27 -20.33 -3.47
C CYS A 368 -4.59 -21.11 -3.53
N ASP A 369 -4.56 -22.44 -3.54
CA ASP A 369 -5.78 -23.25 -3.41
C ASP A 369 -6.30 -23.09 -1.97
N GLY A 370 -6.82 -21.91 -1.65
CA GLY A 370 -6.93 -21.40 -0.29
C GLY A 370 -7.52 -20.00 -0.26
N SER A 371 -7.75 -19.49 0.95
CA SER A 371 -8.43 -18.22 1.16
C SER A 371 -7.63 -17.33 2.11
N MET A 372 -7.63 -16.04 1.83
CA MET A 372 -7.22 -15.04 2.82
C MET A 372 -8.45 -14.30 3.31
N SER A 373 -8.58 -14.17 4.62
CA SER A 373 -9.52 -13.24 5.23
C SER A 373 -8.77 -12.10 5.87
N ARG A 374 -9.24 -10.88 5.61
CA ARG A 374 -8.74 -9.66 6.21
C ARG A 374 -9.87 -8.98 6.96
N TYR A 375 -9.55 -8.54 8.16
CA TYR A 375 -10.45 -7.75 8.98
C TYR A 375 -9.74 -6.48 9.40
N GLU A 376 -10.27 -5.34 8.99
CA GLU A 376 -9.69 -4.03 9.22
C GLU A 376 -10.71 -3.08 9.85
N MET A 377 -10.26 -2.33 10.85
CA MET A 377 -11.10 -1.42 11.61
C MET A 377 -10.43 -0.07 11.75
N TRP A 378 -11.24 0.97 11.62
CA TRP A 378 -10.87 2.34 11.86
C TRP A 378 -11.81 2.94 12.90
N SER A 379 -11.27 3.70 13.85
CA SER A 379 -12.07 4.48 14.79
C SER A 379 -11.56 5.91 14.84
N PHE A 380 -12.48 6.88 14.88
CA PHE A 380 -12.17 8.30 14.75
C PHE A 380 -12.67 9.06 15.99
N LYS A 381 -11.78 9.84 16.60
CA LYS A 381 -12.13 10.83 17.63
C LYS A 381 -12.05 12.23 17.03
N TYR A 382 -12.88 13.12 17.54
CA TYR A 382 -13.01 14.47 17.00
C TYR A 382 -12.85 15.53 18.08
N THR A 383 -12.23 16.64 17.70
CA THR A 383 -12.44 17.95 18.33
C THR A 383 -13.28 18.78 17.36
N ASP A 384 -14.54 19.05 17.75
CA ASP A 384 -15.58 19.61 16.88
C ASP A 384 -15.83 18.80 15.60
N THR A 385 -15.24 19.22 14.48
CA THR A 385 -15.37 18.57 13.15
C THR A 385 -14.03 18.08 12.59
N GLN A 386 -12.94 18.29 13.32
CA GLN A 386 -11.59 17.84 12.95
C GLN A 386 -11.26 16.55 13.69
N VAL A 387 -10.68 15.58 12.98
CA VAL A 387 -10.22 14.32 13.57
C VAL A 387 -9.04 14.64 14.49
N SER A 388 -9.18 14.36 15.79
CA SER A 388 -8.14 14.59 16.79
C SER A 388 -7.31 13.34 17.07
N GLU A 389 -7.84 12.17 16.75
CA GLU A 389 -7.16 10.87 16.88
C GLU A 389 -7.87 9.87 15.96
N LEU A 390 -7.11 8.97 15.37
CA LEU A 390 -7.60 7.85 14.60
C LEU A 390 -6.87 6.58 15.05
N THR A 391 -7.58 5.47 15.20
CA THR A 391 -6.96 4.16 15.42
C THR A 391 -7.30 3.24 14.27
N ARG A 392 -6.30 2.56 13.73
CA ARG A 392 -6.43 1.49 12.74
C ARG A 392 -5.98 0.17 13.37
N SER A 393 -6.85 -0.83 13.33
CA SER A 393 -6.55 -2.20 13.75
C SER A 393 -6.73 -3.14 12.56
N ARG A 394 -5.80 -4.09 12.38
CA ARG A 394 -5.87 -5.09 11.31
C ARG A 394 -5.56 -6.47 11.83
N HIS A 395 -6.39 -7.43 11.44
CA HIS A 395 -6.11 -8.85 11.51
C HIS A 395 -6.16 -9.48 10.12
N THR A 396 -5.23 -10.39 9.83
CA THR A 396 -5.19 -11.14 8.57
C THR A 396 -4.93 -12.59 8.88
N LYS A 397 -5.77 -13.46 8.32
CA LYS A 397 -5.63 -14.92 8.35
C LYS A 397 -5.49 -15.44 6.92
N GLU A 398 -4.44 -16.20 6.68
CA GLU A 398 -4.17 -16.84 5.39
C GLU A 398 -4.19 -18.37 5.54
N GLU A 399 -5.06 -19.01 4.78
CA GLU A 399 -5.17 -20.46 4.68
C GLU A 399 -4.78 -20.83 3.24
N CYS A 400 -3.55 -21.29 3.02
CA CYS A 400 -3.07 -21.68 1.69
C CYS A 400 -2.63 -23.14 1.64
N LEU A 401 -3.22 -23.91 0.71
CA LEU A 401 -2.76 -25.26 0.39
C LEU A 401 -1.54 -25.19 -0.54
N TYR A 402 -0.33 -25.16 0.03
CA TYR A 402 0.90 -25.29 -0.75
C TYR A 402 1.22 -26.76 -0.99
N GLY A 403 0.90 -27.28 -2.18
CA GLY A 403 1.31 -28.63 -2.61
C GLY A 403 0.40 -29.78 -2.14
N GLY A 404 -0.89 -29.50 -1.88
CA GLY A 404 -1.88 -30.53 -1.49
C GLY A 404 -1.90 -30.90 -0.01
N GLU A 405 -1.14 -30.19 0.84
CA GLU A 405 -1.24 -30.28 2.30
C GLU A 405 -1.84 -28.99 2.86
N GLU A 406 -2.84 -29.15 3.74
CA GLU A 406 -3.46 -28.06 4.47
C GLU A 406 -2.51 -27.55 5.55
N LYS A 407 -2.03 -26.32 5.35
CA LYS A 407 -1.24 -25.62 6.33
C LYS A 407 -1.92 -24.30 6.64
N GLU A 408 -2.31 -24.15 7.90
CA GLU A 408 -2.66 -22.87 8.51
C GLU A 408 -1.33 -22.16 8.82
N ILE A 409 -0.96 -21.08 8.09
CA ILE A 409 0.43 -20.58 8.16
C ILE A 409 0.57 -19.13 8.65
N PHE A 410 -0.39 -18.23 8.49
CA PHE A 410 -0.09 -16.84 8.80
C PHE A 410 -1.24 -16.07 9.45
N GLU A 411 -0.97 -15.63 10.68
CA GLU A 411 -1.82 -14.72 11.45
C GLU A 411 -1.02 -13.46 11.80
N GLN A 412 -1.47 -12.29 11.34
CA GLN A 412 -0.88 -11.01 11.69
C GLN A 412 -1.91 -10.12 12.37
N THR A 413 -1.50 -9.46 13.45
CA THR A 413 -2.29 -8.47 14.18
C THR A 413 -1.48 -7.18 14.30
N VAL A 414 -2.06 -6.05 13.87
CA VAL A 414 -1.40 -4.73 13.88
C VAL A 414 -2.35 -3.68 14.43
N GLN A 415 -1.84 -2.76 15.24
CA GLN A 415 -2.54 -1.55 15.68
C GLN A 415 -1.68 -0.31 15.45
N GLN A 416 -2.28 0.71 14.82
CA GLN A 416 -1.65 1.99 14.56
C GLN A 416 -2.56 3.12 15.07
N ILE A 417 -1.99 4.03 15.84
CA ILE A 417 -2.68 5.21 16.39
C ILE A 417 -2.12 6.45 15.71
N TYR A 418 -3.01 7.25 15.15
CA TYR A 418 -2.73 8.42 14.35
C TYR A 418 -3.21 9.66 15.08
N THR A 419 -2.33 10.64 15.31
CA THR A 419 -2.68 11.91 15.96
C THR A 419 -2.26 13.09 15.09
N PRO A 420 -3.06 14.15 14.95
CA PRO A 420 -2.67 15.32 14.18
C PRO A 420 -1.28 15.84 14.60
N SER A 421 -0.45 16.19 13.62
CA SER A 421 0.75 16.96 13.88
C SER A 421 0.31 18.28 14.55
N LYS A 422 0.93 18.64 15.67
CA LYS A 422 0.77 20.01 16.16
C LYS A 422 1.33 20.92 15.08
N SER A 423 0.55 21.89 14.63
CA SER A 423 1.06 23.01 13.82
C SER A 423 2.22 23.63 14.59
N GLN A 424 3.45 23.44 14.11
CA GLN A 424 4.63 24.11 14.67
C GLN A 424 4.70 25.55 14.20
#